data_AF-A0A3D5AJ94-F1
#
_entry.id   AF-A0A3D5AJ94-F1
#
_cell.length_a   1.000
_cell.length_b   1.000
_cell.length_c   1.000
_cell.angle_alpha   90.00
_cell.angle_beta   90.00
_cell.angle_gamma   90.00
#
_symmetry.space_group_name_H-M   'P 1'
#
loop_
_entity.id
_entity.type
_entity.pdbx_description
1 polymer ?
#
loop_
_entity_poly.entity_id
_entity_poly.type
_entity_poly.pdbx_seq_one_letter_code
_entity_poly.pdbx_strand_id
1 'polypeptide(L)'
;MLLHLILVRLRDVGRWFRPAGFVLAGLFLLMPFIAVSCETPGGFGRAAPGGTTSYSGIDLMTGSSPEVSPADKVREGADERLDPQPLAMAGGLLIVAGMVITVVLQHQLLRRAIATTVAGAAAIFLLANQITVQSLLRARVREQITQPLPANKQIADYVQNESGFWLCLVTLIVLVMANGVGWLRSATRA
;
A
#
# COMPACT_ATOMS: atom_id res chain seq x y z
N MET A 1 28.20 -29.67 -23.63
CA MET A 1 27.66 -29.76 -22.26
C MET A 1 27.61 -28.40 -21.55
N LEU A 2 28.67 -27.58 -21.59
CA LEU A 2 28.71 -26.25 -20.93
C LEU A 2 27.61 -25.26 -21.38
N LEU A 3 27.34 -25.17 -22.68
CA LEU A 3 26.31 -24.26 -23.24
C LEU A 3 24.88 -24.62 -22.77
N HIS A 4 24.61 -25.91 -22.54
CA HIS A 4 23.31 -26.39 -22.07
C HIS A 4 23.09 -26.03 -20.59
N LEU A 5 24.14 -26.06 -19.76
CA LEU A 5 24.11 -25.62 -18.36
C LEU A 5 23.89 -24.11 -18.23
N ILE A 6 24.51 -23.30 -19.10
CA ILE A 6 24.36 -21.84 -19.09
C ILE A 6 22.94 -21.42 -19.49
N LEU A 7 22.35 -22.05 -20.52
CA LEU A 7 20.99 -21.76 -20.96
C LEU A 7 19.92 -22.17 -19.93
N VAL A 8 20.11 -23.29 -19.22
CA VAL A 8 19.21 -23.70 -18.13
C VAL A 8 19.26 -22.69 -16.98
N ARG A 9 20.46 -22.25 -16.57
CA ARG A 9 20.64 -21.30 -15.47
C ARG A 9 20.04 -19.91 -15.79
N LEU A 10 20.14 -19.45 -17.03
CA LEU A 10 19.53 -18.17 -17.46
C LEU A 10 17.99 -18.23 -17.53
N ARG A 11 17.42 -19.39 -17.88
CA ARG A 11 15.96 -19.59 -17.89
C ARG A 11 15.35 -19.53 -16.49
N ASP A 12 16.09 -19.95 -15.47
CA ASP A 12 15.64 -19.93 -14.07
C ASP A 12 15.72 -18.52 -13.45
N VAL A 13 16.72 -17.71 -13.80
CA VAL A 13 16.83 -16.30 -13.34
C VAL A 13 15.65 -15.47 -13.85
N GLY A 14 15.26 -15.63 -15.12
CA GLY A 14 14.08 -14.97 -15.69
C GLY A 14 12.74 -15.47 -15.11
N ARG A 15 12.75 -16.57 -14.34
CA ARG A 15 11.59 -17.11 -13.62
C ARG A 15 11.42 -16.46 -12.25
N TRP A 16 12.52 -16.12 -11.59
CA TRP A 16 12.55 -15.45 -10.29
C TRP A 16 12.19 -13.96 -10.34
N PHE A 17 12.46 -13.28 -11.45
CA PHE A 17 12.03 -11.88 -11.64
C PHE A 17 10.50 -11.71 -11.83
N ARG A 18 9.74 -12.80 -11.94
CA ARG A 18 8.29 -12.76 -12.24
C ARG A 18 7.40 -12.43 -11.04
N PRO A 19 7.59 -13.01 -9.84
CA PRO A 19 6.86 -12.58 -8.64
C PRO A 19 7.34 -11.23 -8.10
N ALA A 20 8.45 -10.69 -8.61
CA ALA A 20 9.11 -9.51 -8.05
C ALA A 20 8.17 -8.30 -7.89
N GLY A 21 7.24 -8.07 -8.82
CA GLY A 21 6.30 -6.95 -8.69
C GLY A 21 5.34 -7.10 -7.50
N PHE A 22 4.81 -8.30 -7.26
CA PHE A 22 3.92 -8.54 -6.11
C PHE A 22 4.70 -8.51 -4.79
N VAL A 23 5.94 -9.02 -4.79
CA VAL A 23 6.84 -8.91 -3.64
C VAL A 23 7.15 -7.45 -3.34
N LEU A 24 7.50 -6.64 -4.34
CA LEU A 24 7.74 -5.21 -4.17
C LEU A 24 6.50 -4.47 -3.66
N ALA A 25 5.31 -4.74 -4.23
CA ALA A 25 4.07 -4.18 -3.72
C ALA A 25 3.82 -4.55 -2.24
N GLY A 26 4.08 -5.81 -1.87
CA GLY A 26 3.99 -6.27 -0.48
C GLY A 26 5.00 -5.58 0.44
N LEU A 27 6.24 -5.37 -0.01
CA LEU A 27 7.26 -4.63 0.74
C LEU A 27 6.87 -3.16 0.93
N PHE A 28 6.33 -2.52 -0.11
CA PHE A 28 5.84 -1.15 0.01
C PHE A 28 4.65 -1.05 0.97
N LEU A 29 3.84 -2.11 1.12
CA LEU A 29 2.77 -2.18 2.13
C LEU A 29 3.29 -2.09 3.57
N LEU A 30 4.54 -2.48 3.82
CA LEU A 30 5.20 -2.34 5.13
C LEU A 30 5.64 -0.89 5.43
N MET A 31 5.70 -0.04 4.41
CA MET A 31 6.08 1.37 4.57
C MET A 31 4.88 2.22 5.03
N PRO A 32 5.11 3.45 5.52
CA PRO A 32 4.05 4.41 5.80
C PRO A 32 3.13 4.63 4.59
N PHE A 33 1.83 4.48 4.82
CA PHE A 33 0.77 4.63 3.82
C PHE A 33 0.04 5.96 3.94
N ILE A 34 -0.23 6.36 5.18
CA ILE A 34 -0.90 7.61 5.49
C ILE A 34 -0.29 8.21 6.73
N ALA A 35 -0.13 9.53 6.73
CA ALA A 35 0.35 10.27 7.87
C ALA A 35 -0.59 11.42 8.20
N VAL A 36 -0.68 11.72 9.48
CA VAL A 36 -1.31 12.91 10.01
C VAL A 36 -0.23 13.80 10.60
N SER A 37 0.02 14.94 9.96
CA SER A 37 0.91 15.96 10.51
C SER A 37 0.25 16.59 11.72
N CYS A 38 0.93 16.58 12.86
CA CYS A 38 0.44 17.13 14.12
C CYS A 38 1.08 18.50 14.40
N GLU A 39 1.34 19.28 13.34
CA GLU A 39 1.58 20.72 13.41
C GLU A 39 0.33 21.52 13.83
N THR A 40 -0.79 20.85 14.10
CA THR A 40 -1.98 21.47 14.66
C THR A 40 -1.72 22.05 16.06
N PRO A 41 -2.26 23.24 16.37
CA PRO A 41 -2.23 23.76 17.73
C PRO A 41 -2.94 22.80 18.69
N GLY A 42 -2.21 22.23 19.66
CA GLY A 42 -2.72 21.21 20.59
C GLY A 42 -2.36 19.76 20.24
N GLY A 43 -1.71 19.52 19.09
CA GLY A 43 -1.37 18.19 18.60
C GLY A 43 -2.57 17.48 18.01
N PHE A 44 -2.39 16.22 17.62
CA PHE A 44 -3.47 15.36 17.15
C PHE A 44 -3.15 13.92 17.54
N GLY A 45 -4.14 13.23 18.09
CA GLY A 45 -4.00 11.82 18.37
C GLY A 45 -2.92 11.50 19.39
N ARG A 46 -2.00 10.61 18.99
CA ARG A 46 -0.84 10.19 19.79
C ARG A 46 0.37 11.12 19.69
N ALA A 47 0.36 12.11 18.80
CA ALA A 47 1.49 13.01 18.65
C ALA A 47 1.19 14.40 19.25
N ALA A 48 2.13 14.87 20.06
CA ALA A 48 2.20 16.22 20.58
C ALA A 48 2.50 17.22 19.44
N PRO A 49 2.29 18.54 19.66
CA PRO A 49 2.61 19.56 18.67
C PRO A 49 4.02 19.42 18.08
N GLY A 50 4.07 19.38 16.75
CA GLY A 50 5.30 19.22 15.96
C GLY A 50 5.75 17.76 15.76
N GLY A 51 4.94 16.77 16.15
CA GLY A 51 5.11 15.38 15.73
C GLY A 51 4.24 15.02 14.52
N THR A 52 4.41 13.80 14.03
CA THR A 52 3.62 13.20 12.96
C THR A 52 3.20 11.79 13.37
N THR A 53 1.95 11.44 13.09
CA THR A 53 1.40 10.12 13.35
C THR A 53 1.26 9.39 12.02
N SER A 54 1.97 8.28 11.81
CA SER A 54 1.95 7.52 10.57
C SER A 54 1.40 6.11 10.76
N TYR A 55 0.63 5.66 9.77
CA TYR A 55 0.10 4.30 9.70
C TYR A 55 0.70 3.61 8.47
N SER A 56 1.35 2.47 8.68
CA SER A 56 1.77 1.57 7.59
C SER A 56 0.56 0.86 6.98
N GLY A 57 0.75 0.23 5.82
CA GLY A 57 -0.30 -0.59 5.22
C GLY A 57 -0.72 -1.76 6.12
N ILE A 58 0.22 -2.36 6.88
CA ILE A 58 -0.10 -3.39 7.87
C ILE A 58 -0.95 -2.83 8.99
N ASP A 59 -0.62 -1.63 9.47
CA ASP A 59 -1.37 -1.02 10.57
C ASP A 59 -2.85 -0.83 10.20
N LEU A 60 -3.10 -0.41 8.96
CA LEU A 60 -4.45 -0.30 8.40
C LEU A 60 -5.15 -1.66 8.28
N MET A 61 -4.42 -2.73 7.96
CA MET A 61 -4.99 -4.08 7.88
C MET A 61 -5.35 -4.66 9.24
N THR A 62 -4.49 -4.47 10.25
CA THR A 62 -4.65 -5.11 11.55
C THR A 62 -5.33 -4.23 12.60
N GLY A 63 -5.52 -2.94 12.31
CA GLY A 63 -6.02 -1.97 13.27
C GLY A 63 -5.04 -1.73 14.42
N SER A 64 -3.74 -1.63 14.11
CA SER A 64 -2.71 -1.43 15.12
C SER A 64 -2.62 0.06 15.53
N SER A 65 -1.73 0.34 16.49
CA SER A 65 -1.44 1.71 16.88
C SER A 65 -0.45 2.35 15.89
N PRO A 66 -0.61 3.63 15.56
CA PRO A 66 0.31 4.32 14.66
C PRO A 66 1.68 4.52 15.29
N GLU A 67 2.67 4.69 14.43
CA GLU A 67 4.00 5.17 14.78
C GLU A 67 3.99 6.70 14.90
N VAL A 68 4.71 7.23 15.90
CA VAL A 68 4.85 8.67 16.12
C VAL A 68 6.30 9.08 15.87
N SER A 69 6.50 10.09 15.03
CA SER A 69 7.82 10.64 14.72
C SER A 69 7.85 12.15 14.98
N PRO A 70 8.86 12.67 15.70
CA PRO A 70 9.87 11.92 16.45
C PRO A 70 9.29 11.30 17.73
N ALA A 71 9.95 10.26 18.28
CA ALA A 71 9.41 9.43 19.37
C ALA A 71 9.24 10.19 20.71
N ASP A 72 9.94 11.30 20.92
CA ASP A 72 9.79 12.20 22.07
C ASP A 72 8.51 13.04 22.03
N LYS A 73 7.79 13.02 20.89
CA LYS A 73 6.51 13.70 20.71
C LYS A 73 5.31 12.80 20.99
N VAL A 74 5.49 11.66 21.65
CA VAL A 74 4.36 10.82 22.05
C VAL A 74 3.55 11.49 23.17
N ARG A 75 2.23 11.59 22.97
CA ARG A 75 1.27 12.10 23.96
C ARG A 75 0.71 10.94 24.79
N GLU A 76 0.77 11.06 26.11
CA GLU A 76 0.23 10.07 27.04
C GLU A 76 -1.32 10.08 27.05
N GLY A 77 -1.93 8.90 27.20
CA GLY A 77 -3.37 8.74 27.40
C GLY A 77 -4.24 8.86 26.13
N ALA A 78 -3.66 9.19 24.98
CA ALA A 78 -4.38 9.21 23.71
C ALA A 78 -4.31 7.82 23.06
N ASP A 79 -5.44 7.13 22.95
CA ASP A 79 -5.56 5.96 22.08
C ASP A 79 -6.08 6.41 20.72
N GLU A 80 -5.27 6.19 19.69
CA GLU A 80 -5.66 6.48 18.30
C GLU A 80 -5.44 5.27 17.42
N ARG A 81 -5.87 4.12 17.91
CA ARG A 81 -6.04 2.96 17.06
C ARG A 81 -7.08 3.22 15.99
N LEU A 82 -6.77 2.76 14.79
CA LEU A 82 -7.77 2.60 13.74
C LEU A 82 -8.37 1.20 13.87
N ASP A 83 -9.66 1.08 13.60
CA ASP A 83 -10.26 -0.24 13.46
C ASP A 83 -9.65 -0.95 12.24
N PRO A 84 -9.52 -2.29 12.26
CA PRO A 84 -9.06 -3.05 11.11
C PRO A 84 -9.86 -2.69 9.86
N GLN A 85 -9.18 -2.33 8.77
CA GLN A 85 -9.82 -1.91 7.53
C GLN A 85 -9.99 -3.11 6.58
N PRO A 86 -11.21 -3.61 6.35
CA PRO A 86 -11.43 -4.82 5.53
C PRO A 86 -10.94 -4.66 4.08
N LEU A 87 -11.00 -3.45 3.53
CA LEU A 87 -10.53 -3.15 2.18
C LEU A 87 -9.00 -3.24 2.08
N ALA A 88 -8.26 -2.74 3.07
CA ALA A 88 -6.81 -2.94 3.16
C ALA A 88 -6.46 -4.43 3.26
N MET A 89 -7.18 -5.18 4.11
CA MET A 89 -6.97 -6.63 4.26
C MET A 89 -7.20 -7.36 2.94
N ALA A 90 -8.29 -7.06 2.23
CA ALA A 90 -8.56 -7.64 0.92
C ALA A 90 -7.47 -7.32 -0.11
N GLY A 91 -7.01 -6.06 -0.16
CA GLY A 91 -5.90 -5.64 -1.02
C GLY A 91 -4.60 -6.39 -0.70
N GLY A 92 -4.23 -6.48 0.58
CA GLY A 92 -3.05 -7.22 1.02
C GLY A 92 -3.13 -8.72 0.72
N LEU A 93 -4.28 -9.36 0.96
CA LEU A 93 -4.50 -10.77 0.64
C LEU A 93 -4.40 -11.04 -0.87
N LEU A 94 -4.90 -10.14 -1.71
CA LEU A 94 -4.76 -10.24 -3.16
C LEU A 94 -3.30 -10.10 -3.61
N ILE A 95 -2.52 -9.23 -2.98
CA ILE A 95 -1.07 -9.13 -3.26
C ILE A 95 -0.38 -10.47 -2.95
N VAL A 96 -0.67 -11.06 -1.79
CA VAL A 96 -0.12 -12.38 -1.40
C VAL A 96 -0.59 -13.47 -2.37
N ALA A 97 -1.88 -13.50 -2.71
CA ALA A 97 -2.42 -14.45 -3.68
C ALA A 97 -1.77 -14.31 -5.05
N GLY A 98 -1.59 -13.08 -5.55
CA GLY A 98 -0.90 -12.79 -6.81
C GLY A 98 0.55 -13.28 -6.81
N MET A 99 1.25 -13.10 -5.69
CA MET A 99 2.60 -13.64 -5.49
C MET A 99 2.62 -15.18 -5.62
N VAL A 100 1.74 -15.88 -4.90
CA VAL A 100 1.66 -17.35 -4.92
C VAL A 100 1.26 -17.87 -6.30
N ILE A 101 0.22 -17.28 -6.90
CA ILE A 101 -0.31 -17.68 -8.21
C ILE A 101 0.76 -17.52 -9.30
N THR A 102 1.53 -16.41 -9.27
CA THR A 102 2.57 -16.18 -10.26
C THR A 102 3.74 -17.16 -10.16
N VAL A 103 3.96 -17.77 -9.00
CA VAL A 103 4.95 -18.82 -8.77
C VAL A 103 4.42 -20.19 -9.20
N VAL A 104 3.18 -20.52 -8.85
CA VAL A 104 2.60 -21.87 -9.04
C VAL A 104 2.13 -22.11 -10.48
N LEU A 105 1.56 -21.11 -11.16
CA LEU A 105 1.00 -21.30 -12.50
C LEU A 105 2.07 -21.38 -13.59
N GLN A 106 2.15 -22.56 -14.21
CA GLN A 106 3.07 -22.81 -15.33
C GLN A 106 2.54 -22.26 -16.66
N HIS A 107 1.21 -22.22 -16.84
CA HIS A 107 0.56 -21.79 -18.07
C HIS A 107 0.66 -20.26 -18.23
N GLN A 108 1.47 -19.81 -19.20
CA GLN A 108 1.89 -18.41 -19.32
C GLN A 108 0.73 -17.44 -19.58
N LEU A 109 -0.22 -17.84 -20.44
CA LEU A 109 -1.41 -17.03 -20.76
C LEU A 109 -2.30 -16.82 -19.55
N LEU A 110 -2.68 -17.92 -18.90
CA LEU A 110 -3.56 -17.91 -17.73
C LEU A 110 -2.93 -17.14 -16.57
N ARG A 111 -1.62 -17.34 -16.34
CA ARG A 111 -0.88 -16.60 -15.31
C ARG A 111 -0.93 -15.09 -15.54
N ARG A 112 -0.71 -14.62 -16.78
CA ARG A 112 -0.74 -13.18 -17.10
C ARG A 112 -2.14 -12.60 -16.92
N ALA A 113 -3.16 -13.30 -17.38
CA ALA A 113 -4.55 -12.89 -17.20
C ALA A 113 -4.88 -12.73 -15.71
N ILE A 114 -4.62 -13.78 -14.91
CA ILE A 114 -4.90 -13.75 -13.46
C ILE A 114 -4.06 -12.70 -12.74
N ALA A 115 -2.77 -12.57 -13.04
CA ALA A 115 -1.91 -11.54 -12.44
C ALA A 115 -2.42 -10.13 -12.73
N THR A 116 -2.90 -9.88 -13.95
CA THR A 116 -3.51 -8.60 -14.34
C THR A 116 -4.77 -8.33 -13.52
N THR A 117 -5.68 -9.31 -13.44
CA THR A 117 -6.93 -9.18 -12.69
C THR A 117 -6.69 -8.98 -11.19
N VAL A 118 -5.81 -9.78 -10.60
CA VAL A 118 -5.49 -9.72 -9.16
C VAL A 118 -4.79 -8.42 -8.80
N ALA A 119 -3.80 -7.97 -9.58
CA ALA A 119 -3.13 -6.68 -9.34
C ALA A 119 -4.11 -5.51 -9.50
N GLY A 120 -4.99 -5.55 -10.50
CA GLY A 120 -6.01 -4.53 -10.70
C GLY A 120 -7.01 -4.46 -9.55
N ALA A 121 -7.52 -5.60 -9.11
CA ALA A 121 -8.43 -5.68 -7.96
C ALA A 121 -7.75 -5.20 -6.67
N ALA A 122 -6.50 -5.58 -6.42
CA ALA A 122 -5.73 -5.10 -5.28
C ALA A 122 -5.57 -3.57 -5.30
N ALA A 123 -5.21 -2.99 -6.45
CA ALA A 123 -5.07 -1.55 -6.62
C ALA A 123 -6.40 -0.81 -6.33
N ILE A 124 -7.52 -1.34 -6.81
CA ILE A 124 -8.86 -0.77 -6.57
C ILE A 124 -9.19 -0.81 -5.07
N PHE A 125 -8.96 -1.95 -4.40
CA PHE A 125 -9.24 -2.06 -2.97
C PHE A 125 -8.37 -1.12 -2.13
N LEU A 126 -7.07 -1.00 -2.44
CA LEU A 126 -6.19 -0.08 -1.73
C LEU A 126 -6.57 1.38 -1.97
N LEU A 127 -6.98 1.75 -3.19
CA LEU A 127 -7.50 3.09 -3.48
C LEU A 127 -8.78 3.40 -2.71
N ALA A 128 -9.75 2.49 -2.73
CA ALA A 128 -11.00 2.64 -2.00
C ALA A 128 -10.74 2.75 -0.49
N ASN A 129 -9.86 1.90 0.04
CA ASN A 129 -9.41 1.96 1.43
C ASN A 129 -8.83 3.33 1.78
N GLN A 130 -7.95 3.87 0.93
CA GLN A 130 -7.30 5.15 1.20
C GLN A 130 -8.30 6.31 1.27
N ILE A 131 -9.30 6.31 0.40
CA ILE A 131 -10.38 7.32 0.42
C ILE A 131 -11.17 7.23 1.72
N THR A 132 -11.51 6.03 2.18
CA THR A 132 -12.22 5.79 3.45
C THR A 132 -11.40 6.19 4.66
N VAL A 133 -10.12 5.81 4.73
CA VAL A 133 -9.27 6.15 5.88
C VAL A 133 -9.01 7.66 5.94
N GLN A 134 -8.81 8.32 4.80
CA GLN A 134 -8.67 9.78 4.77
C GLN A 134 -9.91 10.50 5.29
N SER A 135 -11.11 10.05 4.90
CA SER A 135 -12.35 10.70 5.37
C SER A 135 -12.53 10.49 6.88
N LEU A 136 -12.24 9.30 7.40
CA LEU A 136 -12.26 8.99 8.82
C LEU A 136 -11.25 9.84 9.60
N LEU A 137 -9.99 9.90 9.15
CA LEU A 137 -8.96 10.69 9.82
C LEU A 137 -9.28 12.18 9.80
N ARG A 138 -9.80 12.72 8.68
CA ARG A 138 -10.25 14.12 8.63
C ARG A 138 -11.40 14.40 9.60
N ALA A 139 -12.32 13.46 9.77
CA ALA A 139 -13.39 13.57 10.77
C ALA A 139 -12.82 13.59 12.19
N ARG A 140 -11.92 12.66 12.52
CA ARG A 140 -11.24 12.63 13.84
C ARG A 140 -10.43 13.90 14.10
N VAL A 141 -9.69 14.40 13.11
CA VAL A 141 -8.94 15.67 13.20
C VAL A 141 -9.90 16.82 13.50
N ARG A 142 -11.04 16.90 12.81
CA ARG A 142 -12.05 17.93 13.07
C ARG A 142 -12.57 17.89 14.52
N GLU A 143 -12.82 16.70 15.05
CA GLU A 143 -13.34 16.52 16.41
C GLU A 143 -12.31 16.86 17.50
N GLN A 144 -11.02 16.62 17.23
CA GLN A 144 -9.95 16.86 18.20
C GLN A 144 -9.38 18.28 18.18
N ILE A 145 -9.62 19.06 17.12
CA ILE A 145 -9.17 20.45 17.05
C ILE A 145 -9.97 21.29 18.04
N THR A 146 -9.33 21.67 19.14
CA THR A 146 -9.91 22.58 20.16
C THR A 146 -9.51 24.05 19.95
N GLN A 147 -8.51 24.31 19.11
CA GLN A 147 -7.99 25.65 18.82
C GLN A 147 -8.26 26.04 17.36
N PRO A 148 -8.44 27.34 17.04
CA PRO A 148 -8.65 27.75 15.67
C PRO A 148 -7.46 27.38 14.78
N LEU A 149 -7.75 26.85 13.60
CA LEU A 149 -6.73 26.55 12.59
C LEU A 149 -6.07 27.85 12.09
N PRO A 150 -4.78 27.82 11.70
CA PRO A 150 -4.14 28.93 11.01
C PRO A 150 -4.93 29.34 9.76
N ALA A 151 -5.02 30.65 9.47
CA ALA A 151 -5.89 31.20 8.43
C ALA A 151 -5.67 30.63 7.01
N ASN A 152 -4.52 30.02 6.76
CA ASN A 152 -4.11 29.44 5.48
C ASN A 152 -4.06 27.90 5.48
N LYS A 153 -4.59 27.23 6.51
CA LYS A 153 -4.55 25.77 6.63
C LYS A 153 -5.94 25.17 6.70
N GLN A 154 -6.15 24.09 5.97
CA GLN A 154 -7.38 23.29 6.00
C GLN A 154 -7.11 21.94 6.69
N ILE A 155 -8.16 21.32 7.22
CA ILE A 155 -8.10 19.96 7.82
C ILE A 155 -7.50 18.94 6.83
N ALA A 156 -7.77 19.12 5.54
CA ALA A 156 -7.25 18.25 4.49
C ALA A 156 -5.71 18.30 4.37
N ASP A 157 -5.07 19.42 4.75
CA ASP A 157 -3.62 19.60 4.64
C ASP A 157 -2.85 18.79 5.70
N TYR A 158 -3.53 18.40 6.79
CA TYR A 158 -2.94 17.64 7.88
C TYR A 158 -2.96 16.13 7.61
N VAL A 159 -3.80 15.63 6.70
CA VAL A 159 -3.91 14.20 6.37
C VAL A 159 -3.33 13.97 4.98
N GLN A 160 -2.15 13.35 4.92
CA GLN A 160 -1.38 13.20 3.69
C GLN A 160 -1.12 11.72 3.38
N ASN A 161 -1.14 11.39 2.08
CA ASN A 161 -0.69 10.09 1.60
C ASN A 161 0.82 10.04 1.66
N GLU A 162 1.34 8.95 2.20
CA GLU A 162 2.77 8.72 2.27
C GLU A 162 3.31 7.98 1.05
N SER A 163 4.64 7.96 0.94
CA SER A 163 5.33 7.35 -0.20
C SER A 163 5.02 5.85 -0.38
N GLY A 164 4.81 5.09 0.70
CA GLY A 164 4.51 3.67 0.65
C GLY A 164 3.22 3.35 -0.13
N PHE A 165 2.19 4.18 0.04
CA PHE A 165 0.94 4.05 -0.70
C PHE A 165 1.16 4.24 -2.21
N TRP A 166 1.82 5.33 -2.61
CA TRP A 166 2.06 5.63 -4.03
C TRP A 166 2.97 4.60 -4.70
N LEU A 167 4.03 4.16 -4.03
CA LEU A 167 4.94 3.14 -4.54
C LEU A 167 4.23 1.79 -4.74
N CYS A 168 3.40 1.39 -3.76
CA CYS A 168 2.59 0.19 -3.87
C CYS A 168 1.60 0.28 -5.04
N LEU A 169 0.87 1.40 -5.15
CA LEU A 169 -0.13 1.62 -6.19
C LEU A 169 0.49 1.63 -7.59
N VAL A 170 1.56 2.39 -7.80
CA VAL A 170 2.27 2.45 -9.08
C VAL A 170 2.79 1.07 -9.48
N THR A 171 3.33 0.31 -8.52
CA THR A 171 3.82 -1.06 -8.78
C THR A 171 2.69 -1.98 -9.25
N LEU A 172 1.51 -1.91 -8.63
CA LEU A 172 0.34 -2.69 -9.06
C LEU A 172 -0.17 -2.24 -10.44
N ILE A 173 -0.18 -0.94 -10.74
CA ILE A 173 -0.56 -0.43 -12.07
C ILE A 173 0.42 -0.92 -13.13
N VAL A 174 1.73 -0.88 -12.87
CA VAL A 174 2.75 -1.40 -13.79
C VAL A 174 2.55 -2.91 -14.01
N LEU A 175 2.22 -3.67 -12.96
CA LEU A 175 1.88 -5.09 -13.09
C LEU A 175 0.66 -5.32 -13.99
N VAL A 176 -0.41 -4.55 -13.82
CA VAL A 176 -1.61 -4.60 -14.67
C VAL A 176 -1.22 -4.33 -16.12
N MET A 177 -0.49 -3.25 -16.40
CA MET A 177 -0.10 -2.89 -17.76
C MET A 177 0.81 -3.95 -18.40
N ALA A 178 1.87 -4.37 -17.69
CA ALA A 178 2.85 -5.31 -18.23
C ALA A 178 2.25 -6.69 -18.51
N ASN A 179 1.44 -7.21 -17.58
CA ASN A 179 0.79 -8.52 -17.77
C ASN A 179 -0.38 -8.43 -18.76
N GLY A 180 -1.14 -7.33 -18.76
CA GLY A 180 -2.26 -7.10 -19.66
C GLY A 180 -1.82 -7.00 -21.12
N VAL A 181 -0.79 -6.18 -21.41
CA VAL A 181 -0.20 -6.10 -22.77
C VAL A 181 0.34 -7.46 -23.21
N GLY A 182 1.02 -8.17 -22.31
CA GLY A 182 1.54 -9.51 -22.58
C GLY A 182 0.45 -10.55 -22.87
N TRP A 183 -0.71 -10.44 -22.22
CA TRP A 183 -1.86 -11.30 -22.44
C TRP A 183 -2.52 -10.99 -23.79
N LEU A 184 -2.84 -9.72 -24.07
CA LEU A 184 -3.44 -9.27 -25.33
C LEU A 184 -2.62 -9.70 -26.56
N ARG A 185 -1.31 -9.46 -26.55
CA ARG A 185 -0.42 -9.85 -27.67
C ARG A 185 -0.35 -11.35 -27.92
N SER A 186 -0.59 -12.15 -26.89
CA SER A 186 -0.52 -13.60 -27.00
C SER A 186 -1.87 -14.18 -27.44
N ALA A 187 -2.97 -13.54 -27.07
CA ALA A 187 -4.32 -13.88 -27.53
C ALA A 187 -4.51 -13.59 -29.03
N THR A 188 -3.90 -12.54 -29.57
CA THR A 188 -4.01 -12.20 -31.01
C THR A 188 -3.14 -13.08 -31.93
N ARG A 189 -2.30 -13.98 -31.37
CA ARG A 189 -1.45 -14.90 -32.14
C ARG A 189 -1.97 -16.34 -32.15
N ALA A 190 -2.98 -16.62 -31.33
CA ALA A 190 -3.66 -17.91 -31.27
C ALA A 190 -4.87 -17.87 -32.20
#